data_AF-A0A2E1NSV9-F1
#
_entry.id   AF-A0A2E1NSV9-F1
#
_cell.length_a   1.000
_cell.length_b   1.000
_cell.length_c   1.000
_cell.angle_alpha   90.00
_cell.angle_beta   90.00
_cell.angle_gamma   90.00
#
_symmetry.space_group_name_H-M   'P 1'
#
loop_
_entity.id
_entity.type
_entity.pdbx_description
1 polymer ?
#
loop_
_entity_poly.entity_id
_entity_poly.type
_entity_poly.pdbx_seq_one_letter_code
_entity_poly.pdbx_strand_id
1 'polypeptide(L)'
;MELLKEVKEQAIDYLKDNQEIETYGCDLHNEIFNTSYFCNSEKDAKNYLEIYGVFQAIEEVTEYEKFNFGEVTTDISNPCKLINMLVYIKGEEILYKSNTLTNDYWNEYVPNEEYKNIIEEIENS
;
A
#
# COMPACT_ATOMS: atom_id res chain seq x y z
N MET A 1 3.78 -16.24 1.29
CA MET A 1 3.28 -15.16 0.42
C MET A 1 4.38 -14.14 0.29
N GLU A 2 4.98 -14.06 -0.89
CA GLU A 2 6.13 -13.20 -1.19
C GLU A 2 5.69 -11.73 -1.33
N LEU A 3 4.56 -11.47 -2.01
CA LEU A 3 4.04 -10.11 -2.22
C LEU A 3 3.74 -9.33 -0.92
N LEU A 4 2.85 -9.82 -0.04
CA LEU A 4 2.50 -9.06 1.18
C LEU A 4 3.70 -8.82 2.10
N LYS A 5 4.68 -9.74 2.08
CA LYS A 5 5.91 -9.56 2.83
C LYS A 5 6.71 -8.38 2.25
N GLU A 6 6.90 -8.33 0.94
CA GLU A 6 7.60 -7.23 0.26
C GLU A 6 6.88 -5.89 0.40
N VAL A 7 5.54 -5.86 0.31
CA VAL A 7 4.75 -4.65 0.55
C VAL A 7 4.92 -4.14 1.98
N LYS A 8 4.91 -5.05 2.96
CA LYS A 8 5.16 -4.72 4.37
C LYS A 8 6.57 -4.19 4.59
N GLU A 9 7.57 -4.84 3.99
CA GLU A 9 8.97 -4.40 4.02
C GLU A 9 9.13 -3.01 3.39
N GLN A 10 8.53 -2.75 2.22
CA GLN A 10 8.55 -1.43 1.59
C GLN A 10 7.91 -0.35 2.47
N ALA A 11 6.77 -0.62 3.11
CA ALA A 11 6.14 0.33 4.03
C ALA A 11 7.08 0.65 5.20
N ILE A 12 7.64 -0.38 5.83
CA ILE A 12 8.56 -0.21 6.97
C ILE A 12 9.81 0.57 6.57
N ASP A 13 10.44 0.23 5.44
CA ASP A 13 11.64 0.89 4.95
C ASP A 13 11.36 2.37 4.64
N TYR A 14 10.25 2.66 3.96
CA TYR A 14 9.85 4.03 3.69
C TYR A 14 9.62 4.84 4.99
N LEU A 15 8.90 4.28 5.96
CA LEU A 15 8.63 4.95 7.24
C LEU A 15 9.91 5.14 8.07
N LYS A 16 10.90 4.26 7.94
CA LYS A 16 12.23 4.42 8.57
C LYS A 16 13.01 5.57 7.93
N ASP A 17 12.94 5.70 6.61
CA ASP A 17 13.70 6.69 5.85
C ASP A 17 13.03 8.08 5.81
N ASN A 18 11.71 8.17 6.07
CA ASN A 18 10.92 9.38 5.87
C ASN A 18 10.07 9.78 7.11
N GLN A 19 10.70 9.88 8.29
CA GLN A 19 10.00 10.25 9.54
C GLN A 19 9.62 11.73 9.66
N GLU A 20 10.03 12.57 8.70
CA GLU A 20 9.76 14.02 8.69
C GLU A 20 8.80 14.42 7.56
N ILE A 21 8.12 13.44 6.93
CA ILE A 21 7.19 13.73 5.83
C ILE A 21 5.96 14.50 6.35
N GLU A 22 5.67 15.64 5.73
CA GLU A 22 4.51 16.45 6.04
C GLU A 22 3.27 15.95 5.27
N THR A 23 2.70 14.83 5.70
CA THR A 23 1.46 14.28 5.14
C THR A 23 0.49 13.81 6.23
N TYR A 24 -0.79 13.66 5.89
CA TYR A 24 -1.78 13.06 6.78
C TYR A 24 -1.57 11.56 6.90
N GLY A 25 -1.91 10.97 8.05
CA GLY A 25 -1.81 9.52 8.24
C GLY A 25 -2.58 8.71 7.19
N CYS A 26 -3.76 9.19 6.79
CA CYS A 26 -4.56 8.59 5.73
C CYS A 26 -3.90 8.67 4.35
N ASP A 27 -2.96 9.58 4.12
CA ASP A 27 -2.29 9.78 2.84
C ASP A 27 -0.93 9.08 2.76
N LEU A 28 -0.44 8.48 3.86
CA LEU A 28 0.85 7.76 3.87
C LEU A 28 0.91 6.63 2.84
N HIS A 29 -0.18 5.89 2.63
CA HIS A 29 -0.21 4.82 1.63
C HIS A 29 0.03 5.35 0.21
N ASN A 30 -0.48 6.55 -0.10
CA ASN A 30 -0.23 7.22 -1.36
C ASN A 30 1.24 7.61 -1.50
N GLU A 31 1.82 8.21 -0.45
CA GLU A 31 3.23 8.60 -0.45
C GLU A 31 4.17 7.40 -0.63
N ILE A 32 3.83 6.25 -0.02
CA ILE A 32 4.67 5.04 -0.09
C ILE A 32 4.50 4.30 -1.44
N PHE A 33 3.27 4.15 -1.93
CA PHE A 33 2.96 3.18 -2.99
C PHE A 33 2.51 3.79 -4.32
N ASN A 34 2.24 5.10 -4.37
CA ASN A 34 1.78 5.78 -5.59
C ASN A 34 2.80 6.78 -6.15
N THR A 35 3.72 7.28 -5.32
CA THR A 35 4.78 8.20 -5.77
C THR A 35 5.97 7.47 -6.39
N SER A 36 6.17 6.19 -6.02
CA SER A 36 7.18 5.30 -6.58
C SER A 36 6.60 3.91 -6.81
N TYR A 37 6.51 3.50 -8.07
CA TYR A 37 5.91 2.21 -8.44
C TYR A 37 6.73 1.01 -7.90
N PHE A 38 6.01 0.07 -7.31
CA PHE A 38 6.52 -1.23 -6.84
C PHE A 38 7.10 -2.06 -8.00
N CYS A 39 6.40 -2.13 -9.13
CA CYS A 39 6.83 -2.95 -10.26
C CYS A 39 6.72 -2.21 -11.59
N ASN A 40 7.85 -2.08 -12.29
CA ASN A 40 7.92 -1.48 -13.63
C ASN A 40 8.15 -2.52 -14.74
N SER A 41 8.39 -3.78 -14.38
CA SER A 41 8.71 -4.88 -15.29
C SER A 41 7.46 -5.72 -15.56
N GLU A 42 7.03 -5.79 -16.82
CA GLU A 42 5.85 -6.58 -17.19
C GLU A 42 6.01 -8.06 -16.84
N LYS A 43 7.24 -8.59 -16.95
CA LYS A 43 7.54 -9.98 -16.58
C LYS A 43 7.33 -10.21 -15.10
N ASP A 44 7.86 -9.33 -14.26
CA ASP A 44 7.77 -9.50 -12.80
C ASP A 44 6.33 -9.26 -12.33
N ALA A 45 5.65 -8.26 -12.90
CA ALA A 45 4.23 -8.01 -12.65
C ALA A 45 3.37 -9.25 -12.93
N LYS A 46 3.58 -9.92 -14.07
CA LYS A 46 2.89 -11.19 -14.38
C LYS A 46 3.20 -12.27 -13.35
N ASN A 47 4.45 -12.43 -12.94
CA ASN A 47 4.82 -13.43 -11.94
C ASN A 47 4.12 -13.17 -10.59
N TYR A 48 4.12 -11.92 -10.09
CA TYR A 48 3.41 -11.57 -8.86
C TYR A 48 1.92 -11.83 -8.98
N LEU A 49 1.29 -11.43 -10.09
CA LEU A 49 -0.14 -11.64 -10.32
C LEU A 49 -0.51 -13.13 -10.47
N GLU A 50 0.35 -13.95 -11.06
CA GLU A 50 0.16 -15.40 -11.14
C GLU A 50 0.22 -16.06 -9.75
N ILE A 51 1.20 -15.66 -8.92
CA ILE A 51 1.35 -16.16 -7.55
C ILE A 51 0.19 -15.69 -6.66
N TYR A 52 -0.25 -14.44 -6.81
CA TYR A 52 -1.36 -13.87 -6.05
C TYR A 52 -2.71 -14.45 -6.47
N GLY A 53 -2.91 -14.64 -7.78
CA GLY A 53 -4.19 -14.96 -8.40
C GLY A 53 -4.71 -13.78 -9.20
N VAL A 54 -4.60 -13.87 -10.54
CA VAL A 54 -4.94 -12.77 -11.46
C VAL A 54 -6.39 -12.31 -11.28
N PHE A 55 -7.35 -13.24 -11.19
CA PHE A 55 -8.76 -12.89 -11.03
C PHE A 55 -9.04 -12.26 -9.67
N GLN A 56 -8.37 -12.72 -8.61
CA GLN A 56 -8.48 -12.13 -7.29
C GLN A 56 -7.95 -10.69 -7.30
N ALA A 57 -6.79 -10.44 -7.92
CA ALA A 57 -6.24 -9.09 -8.07
C ALA A 57 -7.19 -8.15 -8.83
N ILE A 58 -7.81 -8.63 -9.92
CA ILE A 58 -8.79 -7.85 -10.70
C ILE A 58 -10.02 -7.50 -9.87
N GLU A 59 -10.56 -8.48 -9.12
CA GLU A 59 -11.72 -8.28 -8.25
C GLU A 59 -11.43 -7.23 -7.18
N GLU A 60 -10.35 -7.39 -6.44
CA GLU A 60 -9.99 -6.46 -5.36
C GLU A 60 -9.75 -5.04 -5.86
N VAL A 61 -8.99 -4.85 -6.95
CA VAL A 61 -8.77 -3.53 -7.55
C VAL A 61 -10.08 -2.92 -8.04
N THR A 62 -10.92 -3.72 -8.70
CA THR A 62 -12.21 -3.26 -9.22
C THR A 62 -13.16 -2.83 -8.11
N GLU A 63 -13.25 -3.60 -7.04
CA GLU A 63 -14.12 -3.29 -5.89
C GLU A 63 -13.62 -2.05 -5.16
N TYR A 64 -12.31 -1.95 -4.93
CA TYR A 64 -11.69 -0.80 -4.28
C TYR A 64 -11.94 0.50 -5.05
N GLU A 65 -11.64 0.53 -6.36
CA GLU A 65 -11.83 1.74 -7.16
C GLU A 65 -13.30 2.13 -7.29
N LYS A 66 -14.21 1.16 -7.45
CA LYS A 66 -15.65 1.46 -7.46
C LYS A 66 -16.14 2.02 -6.14
N PHE A 67 -15.66 1.49 -5.01
CA PHE A 67 -16.05 1.96 -3.69
C PHE A 67 -15.53 3.38 -3.42
N ASN A 68 -14.27 3.66 -3.74
CA ASN A 68 -13.63 4.94 -3.42
C ASN A 68 -13.83 6.03 -4.49
N PHE A 69 -13.90 5.66 -5.77
CA PHE A 69 -13.91 6.60 -6.91
C PHE A 69 -15.19 6.52 -7.75
N GLY A 70 -16.03 5.51 -7.55
CA GLY A 70 -17.28 5.30 -8.30
C GLY A 70 -17.10 4.68 -9.69
N GLU A 71 -15.86 4.49 -10.15
CA GLU A 71 -15.52 3.87 -11.44
C GLU A 71 -14.16 3.17 -11.38
N VAL A 72 -13.90 2.28 -12.34
CA VAL A 72 -12.59 1.62 -12.50
C VAL A 72 -11.74 2.48 -13.42
N THR A 73 -10.66 3.06 -12.90
CA THR A 73 -9.73 3.92 -13.65
C THR A 73 -8.44 3.20 -14.01
N THR A 74 -8.09 2.17 -13.24
CA THR A 74 -6.93 1.32 -13.50
C THR A 74 -7.17 0.48 -14.75
N ASP A 75 -6.22 0.53 -15.68
CA ASP A 75 -6.20 -0.36 -16.85
C ASP A 75 -5.76 -1.76 -16.40
N ILE A 76 -6.75 -2.53 -15.94
CA ILE A 76 -6.60 -3.90 -15.42
C ILE A 76 -6.08 -4.90 -16.45
N SER A 77 -6.04 -4.54 -17.74
CA SER A 77 -5.43 -5.35 -18.79
C SER A 77 -3.91 -5.24 -18.83
N ASN A 78 -3.35 -4.20 -18.19
CA ASN A 78 -1.92 -3.98 -18.05
C ASN A 78 -1.40 -4.57 -16.73
N PRO A 79 -0.52 -5.60 -16.77
CA PRO A 79 0.00 -6.24 -15.57
C PRO A 79 0.68 -5.29 -14.59
N CYS A 80 1.49 -4.34 -15.08
CA CYS A 80 2.17 -3.37 -14.22
C CYS A 80 1.18 -2.44 -13.51
N LYS A 81 0.14 -1.96 -14.21
CA LYS A 81 -0.86 -1.11 -13.57
C LYS A 81 -1.69 -1.89 -12.55
N LEU A 82 -2.09 -3.11 -12.88
CA LEU A 82 -2.87 -3.96 -11.98
C LEU A 82 -2.08 -4.29 -10.70
N ILE A 83 -0.80 -4.70 -10.80
CA ILE A 83 -0.01 -5.02 -9.61
C ILE A 83 0.29 -3.80 -8.75
N ASN A 84 0.58 -2.63 -9.35
CA ASN A 84 0.84 -1.42 -8.56
C ASN A 84 -0.41 -0.95 -7.82
N MET A 85 -1.59 -1.01 -8.46
CA MET A 85 -2.85 -0.70 -7.79
C MET A 85 -3.16 -1.71 -6.68
N LEU A 86 -2.91 -3.00 -6.90
CA LEU A 86 -3.05 -4.02 -5.85
C LEU A 86 -2.10 -3.73 -4.67
N VAL A 87 -0.84 -3.38 -4.94
CA VAL A 87 0.14 -3.04 -3.91
C VAL A 87 -0.26 -1.80 -3.12
N TYR A 88 -0.80 -0.78 -3.79
CA TYR A 88 -1.35 0.40 -3.13
C TYR A 88 -2.44 0.01 -2.11
N ILE A 89 -3.39 -0.85 -2.52
CA ILE A 89 -4.47 -1.34 -1.64
C ILE A 89 -3.91 -2.15 -0.47
N LYS A 90 -2.98 -3.08 -0.75
CA LYS A 90 -2.35 -3.88 0.30
C LYS A 90 -1.48 -3.07 1.25
N GLY A 91 -0.86 -2.02 0.75
CA GLY A 91 -0.15 -1.03 1.54
C GLY A 91 -1.06 -0.33 2.54
N GLU A 92 -2.21 0.18 2.07
CA GLU A 92 -3.24 0.77 2.93
C GLU A 92 -3.72 -0.22 4.00
N GLU A 93 -4.05 -1.46 3.61
CA GLU A 93 -4.47 -2.51 4.56
C GLU A 93 -3.39 -2.81 5.63
N ILE A 94 -2.11 -2.78 5.26
CA ILE A 94 -1.00 -2.98 6.20
C ILE A 94 -0.89 -1.81 7.18
N LEU A 95 -0.96 -0.58 6.68
CA LEU A 95 -0.92 0.62 7.53
C LEU A 95 -2.11 0.67 8.48
N TYR A 96 -3.29 0.21 8.05
CA TYR A 96 -4.50 0.15 8.86
C TYR A 96 -4.37 -0.80 10.07
N LYS A 97 -3.33 -1.64 10.14
CA LYS A 97 -3.06 -2.50 11.29
C LYS A 97 -2.37 -1.77 12.44
N SER A 98 -1.83 -0.57 12.20
CA SER A 98 -1.29 0.28 13.25
C SER A 98 -2.42 0.98 14.00
N ASN A 99 -2.57 0.68 15.29
CA ASN A 99 -3.52 1.36 16.16
C ASN A 99 -3.13 2.82 16.38
N THR A 100 -1.82 3.09 16.49
CA THR A 100 -1.29 4.45 16.60
C THR A 100 -1.70 5.27 15.38
N LEU A 101 -1.49 4.74 14.17
CA LEU A 101 -1.90 5.43 12.95
C LEU A 101 -3.42 5.57 12.85
N THR A 102 -4.17 4.48 13.02
CA THR A 102 -5.61 4.47 12.73
C THR A 102 -6.47 5.18 13.77
N ASN A 103 -6.13 5.11 15.05
CA ASN A 103 -6.95 5.70 16.11
C ASN A 103 -6.59 7.16 16.39
N ASP A 104 -5.31 7.50 16.30
CA ASP A 104 -4.81 8.78 16.78
C ASP A 104 -4.46 9.75 15.64
N TYR A 105 -3.95 9.24 14.51
CA TYR A 105 -3.35 10.08 13.46
C TYR A 105 -3.92 9.89 12.05
N TRP A 106 -5.02 9.18 11.87
CA TRP A 106 -5.54 8.89 10.52
C TRP A 106 -5.88 10.16 9.75
N ASN A 107 -6.51 11.15 10.39
CA ASN A 107 -6.84 12.43 9.76
C ASN A 107 -5.96 13.57 10.27
N GLU A 108 -4.77 13.27 10.79
CA GLU A 108 -3.83 14.25 11.36
C GLU A 108 -2.42 14.03 10.78
N TYR A 109 -1.55 15.02 10.96
CA TYR A 109 -0.13 14.83 10.69
C TYR A 109 0.49 13.91 11.75
N VAL A 110 1.28 12.94 11.32
CA VAL A 110 1.95 12.01 12.23
C VAL A 110 3.18 12.69 12.85
N PRO A 111 3.25 12.84 14.18
CA PRO A 111 4.45 13.36 14.84
C PRO A 111 5.65 12.41 14.62
N ASN A 112 6.85 12.97 14.43
CA ASN A 112 8.05 12.19 14.12
C ASN A 112 8.32 11.08 15.16
N GLU A 113 8.02 11.33 16.43
CA GLU A 113 8.20 10.35 17.52
C GLU A 113 7.27 9.13 17.42
N GLU A 114 6.15 9.24 16.72
CA GLU A 114 5.13 8.17 16.62
C GLU A 114 5.42 7.17 15.50
N TYR A 115 6.27 7.51 14.53
CA TYR A 115 6.67 6.59 13.46
C TYR A 115 7.26 5.29 14.02
N LYS A 116 7.96 5.35 15.15
CA LYS A 116 8.49 4.14 15.81
C LYS A 116 7.36 3.19 16.25
N ASN A 117 6.29 3.74 16.84
CA ASN A 117 5.15 2.94 17.31
C ASN A 117 4.40 2.33 16.12
N ILE A 118 4.18 3.12 15.06
CA ILE A 118 3.55 2.65 13.82
C ILE A 118 4.36 1.50 13.19
N ILE A 119 5.67 1.65 13.08
CA ILE A 119 6.56 0.61 12.54
C ILE A 119 6.50 -0.66 13.38
N GLU A 120 6.58 -0.55 14.71
CA GLU A 120 6.54 -1.70 15.62
C GLU A 120 5.20 -2.45 15.56
N GLU A 121 4.08 -1.72 15.46
CA GLU A 121 2.75 -2.31 15.30
C GLU A 121 2.61 -3.04 13.96
N ILE A 122 3.09 -2.43 12.87
CA ILE A 122 3.09 -3.06 11.55
C ILE A 122 3.96 -4.33 11.58
N GLU A 123 5.20 -4.24 12.10
CA GLU A 123 6.14 -5.37 12.21
C GLU A 123 5.52 -6.58 12.93
N ASN A 124 4.75 -6.34 14.00
CA ASN A 124 4.11 -7.39 14.81
C ASN A 124 2.74 -7.89 14.32
N SER A 125 2.23 -7.34 13.20
CA SER A 125 0.92 -7.67 12.61
C SER A 125 0.92 -8.74 11.51
#